data_AF-A0A838YES6-F1
#
_entry.id   AF-A0A838YES6-F1
#
_cell.length_a   1.000
_cell.length_b   1.000
_cell.length_c   1.000
_cell.angle_alpha   90.00
_cell.angle_beta   90.00
_cell.angle_gamma   90.00
#
_symmetry.space_group_name_H-M   'P 1'
#
loop_
_entity.id
_entity.type
_entity.pdbx_description
1 polymer ?
#
loop_
_entity_poly.entity_id
_entity_poly.type
_entity_poly.pdbx_seq_one_letter_code
_entity_poly.pdbx_strand_id
1 'polypeptide(L)'
;MKRNMQTVFAILAACEKEFDGQPTLASVRTFVASYSGAGEVEQAYHLSLLEHGGFIRFDKQDLEMMRSNPFVLLTWAGHDLLDFLKARIAKGELI
;
A
#
# COMPACT_ATOMS: atom_id res chain seq x y z
N MET A 1 -14.86 -0.90 10.76
CA MET A 1 -14.08 0.13 10.03
C MET A 1 -14.69 0.35 8.66
N LYS A 2 -14.77 1.60 8.18
CA LYS A 2 -15.21 1.91 6.81
C LYS A 2 -14.01 1.87 5.85
N ARG A 3 -14.25 1.55 4.58
CA ARG A 3 -13.23 1.61 3.52
C ARG A 3 -12.85 3.08 3.28
N ASN A 4 -11.56 3.39 3.37
CA ASN A 4 -11.01 4.72 3.13
C ASN A 4 -10.17 4.69 1.84
N MET A 5 -10.69 5.30 0.77
CA MET A 5 -10.02 5.30 -0.54
C MET A 5 -8.72 6.09 -0.55
N GLN A 6 -8.57 7.10 0.33
CA GLN A 6 -7.32 7.83 0.48
C GLN A 6 -6.21 6.95 1.07
N THR A 7 -6.54 6.14 2.09
CA THR A 7 -5.62 5.16 2.68
C THR A 7 -5.25 4.06 1.68
N VAL A 8 -6.21 3.57 0.90
CA VAL A 8 -5.95 2.59 -0.18
C VAL A 8 -5.00 3.16 -1.22
N PHE A 9 -5.28 4.37 -1.73
CA PHE A 9 -4.40 5.05 -2.66
C PHE A 9 -3.00 5.24 -2.07
N ALA A 10 -2.90 5.69 -0.82
CA ALA A 10 -1.63 5.90 -0.15
C ALA A 10 -0.79 4.61 -0.06
N ILE A 11 -1.41 3.47 0.25
CA ILE A 11 -0.73 2.18 0.30
C ILE A 11 -0.19 1.82 -1.08
N LEU A 12 -1.01 1.88 -2.12
CA LEU A 12 -0.61 1.50 -3.47
C LEU A 12 0.47 2.45 -4.02
N ALA A 13 0.34 3.75 -3.80
CA ALA A 13 1.34 4.74 -4.17
C ALA A 13 2.66 4.56 -3.42
N ALA A 14 2.61 4.14 -2.15
CA ALA A 14 3.82 3.81 -1.39
C ALA A 14 4.52 2.56 -1.94
N CYS A 15 3.77 1.58 -2.45
CA CYS A 15 4.33 0.39 -3.08
C CYS A 15 4.94 0.69 -4.47
N GLU A 16 4.46 1.73 -5.15
CA GLU A 16 5.05 2.21 -6.42
C GLU A 16 6.29 3.07 -6.20
N LYS A 17 6.34 3.85 -5.10
CA LYS A 17 7.50 4.67 -4.75
C LYS A 17 8.64 3.81 -4.22
N GLU A 18 9.59 3.49 -5.08
CA GLU A 18 10.91 3.04 -4.66
C GLU A 18 11.60 4.14 -3.84
N PHE A 19 11.89 3.86 -2.58
CA PHE A 19 12.92 4.56 -1.82
C PHE A 19 14.05 3.54 -1.62
N ASP A 20 15.15 3.70 -2.37
CA ASP A 20 16.41 2.94 -2.25
C ASP A 20 16.35 1.41 -2.43
N GLY A 21 15.21 0.86 -2.88
CA GLY A 21 15.01 -0.57 -3.07
C GLY A 21 13.54 -0.95 -3.01
N GLN A 22 13.25 -2.26 -3.00
CA GLN A 22 11.88 -2.76 -2.87
C GLN A 22 11.21 -2.17 -1.61
N PRO A 23 9.96 -1.69 -1.70
CA PRO A 23 9.28 -1.00 -0.60
C PRO A 23 9.02 -1.96 0.57
N THR A 24 9.60 -1.68 1.72
CA THR A 24 9.37 -2.48 2.94
C THR A 24 8.02 -2.14 3.58
N LEU A 25 7.48 -3.06 4.39
CA LEU A 25 6.24 -2.82 5.13
C LEU A 25 6.36 -1.60 6.05
N ALA A 26 7.51 -1.42 6.70
CA ALA A 26 7.77 -0.26 7.55
C ALA A 26 7.73 1.05 6.75
N SER A 27 8.42 1.12 5.62
CA SER A 27 8.44 2.35 4.79
C SER A 27 7.06 2.66 4.21
N VAL A 28 6.30 1.64 3.80
CA VAL A 28 4.91 1.81 3.33
C VAL A 28 4.04 2.39 4.44
N ARG A 29 4.11 1.83 5.67
CA ARG A 29 3.32 2.33 6.80
C ARG A 29 3.65 3.77 7.16
N THR A 30 4.93 4.13 7.16
CA THR A 30 5.37 5.52 7.41
C THR A 30 4.80 6.48 6.37
N PHE A 31 4.85 6.12 5.08
CA PHE A 31 4.27 6.94 4.02
C PHE A 31 2.76 7.10 4.19
N VAL A 32 2.05 5.99 4.44
CA VAL A 32 0.59 6.00 4.58
C VAL A 32 0.16 6.86 5.76
N ALA A 33 0.81 6.72 6.93
CA ALA A 33 0.54 7.57 8.08
C ALA A 33 0.72 9.05 7.74
N SER A 34 1.80 9.39 7.03
CA SER A 34 2.08 10.77 6.63
C SER A 34 1.11 11.32 5.59
N TYR A 35 0.62 10.48 4.67
CA TYR A 35 -0.20 10.91 3.53
C TYR A 35 -1.69 10.94 3.85
N SER A 36 -2.22 9.94 4.57
CA SER A 36 -3.66 9.81 4.86
C SER A 36 -4.02 10.08 6.31
N GLY A 37 -3.04 10.15 7.23
CA GLY A 37 -3.31 10.25 8.67
C GLY A 37 -3.84 8.95 9.29
N ALA A 38 -3.84 7.83 8.54
CA ALA A 38 -4.36 6.56 9.03
C ALA A 38 -3.52 6.00 10.18
N GLY A 39 -4.19 5.56 11.25
CA GLY A 39 -3.54 4.85 12.37
C GLY A 39 -3.17 3.41 12.04
N GLU A 40 -2.36 2.76 12.89
CA GLU A 40 -1.83 1.42 12.63
C GLU A 40 -2.90 0.36 12.34
N VAL A 41 -3.98 0.36 13.11
CA VAL A 41 -5.12 -0.56 12.93
C VAL A 41 -5.79 -0.33 11.57
N GLU A 42 -5.91 0.93 11.16
CA GLU A 42 -6.53 1.26 9.88
C GLU A 42 -5.68 0.79 8.70
N GLN A 43 -4.37 1.01 8.79
CA GLN A 43 -3.42 0.57 7.79
C GLN A 43 -3.38 -0.95 7.68
N ALA A 44 -3.31 -1.65 8.82
CA ALA A 44 -3.27 -3.12 8.85
C ALA A 44 -4.51 -3.75 8.20
N TYR A 45 -5.70 -3.20 8.45
CA TYR A 45 -6.93 -3.65 7.80
C TYR A 45 -6.89 -3.48 6.27
N HIS A 46 -6.49 -2.31 5.77
CA HIS A 46 -6.45 -2.06 4.32
C HIS A 46 -5.35 -2.85 3.61
N LEU A 47 -4.18 -3.01 4.24
CA LEU A 47 -3.12 -3.89 3.75
C LEU A 47 -3.61 -5.33 3.61
N SER A 48 -4.31 -5.85 4.63
CA SER A 48 -4.87 -7.20 4.58
C SER A 48 -5.94 -7.36 3.49
N LEU A 49 -6.79 -6.34 3.28
CA LEU A 49 -7.76 -6.37 2.18
C LEU A 49 -7.10 -6.36 0.80
N LEU A 50 -6.05 -5.56 0.62
CA LEU A 50 -5.32 -5.47 -0.65
C LEU A 50 -4.55 -6.76 -0.94
N GLU A 51 -3.95 -7.38 0.08
CA GLU A 51 -3.28 -8.67 -0.05
C GLU A 51 -4.28 -9.78 -0.42
N HIS A 52 -5.37 -9.92 0.34
CA HIS A 52 -6.41 -10.92 0.04
C HIS A 52 -7.09 -10.68 -1.31
N GLY A 53 -7.19 -9.42 -1.75
CA GLY A 53 -7.71 -9.04 -3.06
C GLY A 53 -6.72 -9.27 -4.20
N GLY A 54 -5.48 -9.68 -3.91
CA GLY A 54 -4.44 -9.92 -4.91
C GLY A 54 -3.88 -8.65 -5.56
N PHE A 55 -4.07 -7.48 -4.94
CA PHE A 55 -3.53 -6.20 -5.42
C PHE A 55 -2.09 -5.97 -4.96
N ILE A 56 -1.73 -6.52 -3.81
CA ILE A 56 -0.36 -6.53 -3.29
C ILE A 56 0.04 -7.94 -2.88
N ARG A 57 1.35 -8.16 -2.73
CA ARG A 57 1.91 -9.36 -2.12
C ARG A 57 3.02 -8.99 -1.14
N PHE A 58 3.13 -9.74 -0.06
CA PHE A 58 4.28 -9.65 0.83
C PHE A 58 5.36 -10.62 0.38
N ASP A 59 6.54 -10.10 0.06
CA ASP A 59 7.73 -10.92 -0.20
C ASP A 59 8.53 -11.05 1.10
N LYS A 60 8.43 -12.22 1.72
CA LYS A 60 9.08 -12.56 2.98
C LYS A 60 10.40 -13.26 2.64
N GLN A 61 11.49 -12.52 2.67
CA GLN A 61 12.81 -13.10 2.43
C GLN A 61 13.17 -14.16 3.49
N ASP A 62 14.02 -15.12 3.11
CA ASP A 62 14.40 -16.25 3.95
C ASP A 62 15.16 -15.86 5.22
N LEU A 63 15.81 -14.69 5.22
CA LEU A 63 16.51 -14.16 6.39
C LEU A 63 15.52 -13.80 7.51
N GLU A 64 15.67 -14.42 8.68
CA GLU A 64 14.78 -14.21 9.84
C GLU A 64 14.56 -12.73 10.19
N MET A 65 15.59 -11.88 10.04
CA MET A 65 15.49 -10.45 10.32
C MET A 65 14.59 -9.68 9.34
N MET A 66 14.36 -10.19 8.13
CA MET A 66 13.49 -9.55 7.14
C MET A 66 12.06 -10.08 7.18
N ARG A 67 11.80 -11.18 7.91
CA ARG A 67 10.44 -11.71 8.10
C ARG A 67 9.53 -10.74 8.85
N SER A 68 10.09 -9.92 9.74
CA SER A 68 9.36 -8.88 10.49
C SER A 68 9.13 -7.60 9.68
N ASN A 69 9.85 -7.41 8.57
CA ASN A 69 9.73 -6.26 7.70
C ASN A 69 9.78 -6.67 6.21
N PRO A 70 8.77 -7.41 5.72
CA PRO A 70 8.75 -7.91 4.35
C PRO A 70 8.64 -6.77 3.34
N PHE A 71 8.99 -7.05 2.08
CA PHE A 71 8.65 -6.15 0.99
C PHE A 71 7.17 -6.24 0.65
N VAL A 72 6.60 -5.13 0.20
CA VAL A 72 5.18 -5.00 -0.16
C VAL A 72 5.10 -4.62 -1.63
N LEU A 73 4.90 -5.62 -2.48
CA LEU A 73 5.00 -5.44 -3.92
C LEU A 73 3.61 -5.32 -4.54
N LEU A 74 3.44 -4.41 -5.49
CA LEU A 74 2.26 -4.38 -6.35
C LEU A 74 2.22 -5.63 -7.22
N THR A 75 1.02 -6.15 -7.44
CA THR A 75 0.74 -7.06 -8.54
C THR A 75 0.32 -6.25 -9.78
N TRP A 76 0.15 -6.90 -10.93
CA TRP A 76 -0.44 -6.25 -12.11
C TRP A 76 -1.82 -5.63 -11.80
N ALA A 77 -2.68 -6.37 -11.08
CA ALA A 77 -3.97 -5.84 -10.64
C ALA A 77 -3.82 -4.64 -9.69
N GLY A 78 -2.76 -4.62 -8.86
CA GLY A 78 -2.40 -3.48 -8.02
C GLY A 78 -2.04 -2.24 -8.82
N HIS A 79 -1.24 -2.39 -9.88
CA HIS A 79 -0.92 -1.30 -10.80
C HIS A 79 -2.17 -0.77 -11.52
N ASP A 80 -3.01 -1.66 -12.05
CA ASP A 80 -4.27 -1.27 -12.71
C ASP A 80 -5.18 -0.46 -11.78
N LEU A 81 -5.30 -0.92 -10.52
CA LEU A 81 -6.09 -0.22 -9.50
C LEU A 81 -5.47 1.14 -9.17
N LEU A 82 -4.16 1.23 -9.03
CA LEU A 82 -3.46 2.49 -8.76
C LEU A 82 -3.68 3.50 -9.89
N ASP A 83 -3.53 3.09 -11.14
CA ASP A 83 -3.74 3.95 -12.31
C ASP A 83 -5.19 4.41 -12.44
N PHE A 84 -6.15 3.52 -12.15
CA PHE A 84 -7.55 3.88 -12.05
C PHE A 84 -7.78 4.98 -10.99
N LEU A 85 -7.21 4.83 -9.79
CA LEU A 85 -7.35 5.81 -8.73
C LEU A 85 -6.67 7.15 -9.08
N LYS A 86 -5.48 7.13 -9.68
CA LYS A 86 -4.80 8.33 -10.20
C LYS A 86 -5.68 9.08 -11.19
N ALA A 87 -6.30 8.37 -12.13
CA ALA A 87 -7.19 8.98 -13.12
C ALA A 87 -8.43 9.62 -12.47
N ARG A 88 -8.99 9.04 -11.41
CA ARG A 88 -10.14 9.61 -10.69
C ARG A 88 -9.76 10.83 -9.86
N ILE A 89 -8.60 10.81 -9.21
CA ILE A 89 -8.06 11.96 -8.48
C ILE A 89 -7.81 13.13 -9.44
N ALA A 90 -7.23 12.88 -10.61
CA ALA A 90 -7.01 13.91 -11.63
C ALA A 90 -8.32 14.56 -12.14
N LYS A 91 -9.44 13.85 -12.04
CA LYS A 91 -10.79 14.34 -12.36
C LYS A 91 -11.50 15.00 -11.18
N GLY A 92 -10.91 15.02 -9.99
CA GLY A 92 -11.51 15.57 -8.77
C GLY A 92 -12.61 14.70 -8.16
N GLU A 93 -12.67 13.41 -8.50
CA GLU A 93 -13.75 12.51 -8.08
C GLU A 93 -13.44 11.73 -6.79
N LEU A 94 -12.23 11.85 -6.26
CA LEU A 94 -11.72 11.05 -5.16
C LEU A 94 -11.10 11.98 -4.10
N ILE A 95 -11.96 12.60 -3.28
CA ILE A 95 -11.62 13.31 -2.03
C ILE A 95 -12.73 13.01 -1.03
#